data_AF-A0A2D7JZ29-F1
#
_entry.id   AF-A0A2D7JZ29-F1
#
_cell.length_a   1.000
_cell.length_b   1.000
_cell.length_c   1.000
_cell.angle_alpha   90.00
_cell.angle_beta   90.00
_cell.angle_gamma   90.00
#
_symmetry.space_group_name_H-M   'P 1'
#
loop_
_entity.id
_entity.type
_entity.pdbx_description
1 polymer ?
#
loop_
_entity_poly.entity_id
_entity_poly.type
_entity_poly.pdbx_seq_one_letter_code
_entity_poly.pdbx_strand_id
1 'polypeptide(L)'
;MTNFTNDPINFLSANEGQLELHTKEGLTYMTDKVETIAKILTNHGVPVSVNTSSSMDFADEYGFANWDGAQKLWASALELLGYSVE
;
A
#
# COMPACT_ATOMS: atom_id res chain seq x y z
N MET A 1 -16.09 2.26 -18.43
CA MET A 1 -14.71 1.79 -18.62
C MET A 1 -13.87 2.47 -17.56
N THR A 2 -13.35 1.74 -16.59
CA THR A 2 -12.32 2.24 -15.67
C THR A 2 -11.02 2.31 -16.47
N ASN A 3 -10.51 3.52 -16.69
CA ASN A 3 -9.17 3.72 -17.23
C ASN A 3 -8.19 3.30 -16.14
N PHE A 4 -7.62 2.10 -16.25
CA PHE A 4 -6.41 1.78 -15.50
C PHE A 4 -5.30 2.67 -16.06
N THR A 5 -4.67 3.46 -15.21
CA THR A 5 -3.38 4.04 -15.59
C THR A 5 -2.41 2.88 -15.77
N ASN A 6 -1.55 2.93 -16.80
CA ASN A 6 -0.51 1.91 -17.01
C ASN A 6 0.66 2.09 -16.01
N ASP A 7 0.34 2.49 -14.79
CA ASP A 7 1.28 2.94 -13.77
C ASP A 7 0.98 2.26 -12.42
N PRO A 8 1.36 0.99 -12.27
CA PRO A 8 1.05 0.21 -11.08
C PRO A 8 1.88 0.64 -9.87
N ILE A 9 1.36 0.35 -8.67
CA ILE A 9 2.14 0.44 -7.43
C ILE A 9 3.28 -0.58 -7.49
N ASN A 10 4.52 -0.12 -7.27
CA ASN A 10 5.72 -0.96 -7.37
C ASN A 10 6.59 -0.96 -6.11
N PHE A 11 6.34 -0.03 -5.18
CA PHE A 11 7.07 0.08 -3.92
C PHE A 11 6.18 0.60 -2.79
N LEU A 12 6.36 0.03 -1.58
CA LEU A 12 5.68 0.44 -0.36
C LEU A 12 6.69 0.82 0.73
N SER A 13 6.36 1.87 1.49
CA SER A 13 7.07 2.25 2.72
C SER A 13 6.08 2.64 3.82
N ALA A 14 6.49 2.49 5.07
CA ALA A 14 5.83 3.12 6.22
C ALA A 14 6.48 4.46 6.54
N ASN A 15 5.67 5.47 6.86
CA ASN A 15 6.12 6.79 7.32
C ASN A 15 5.01 7.49 8.12
N GLU A 16 5.36 8.11 9.25
CA GLU A 16 4.43 8.84 10.14
C GLU A 16 3.07 8.14 10.43
N GLY A 17 3.07 6.82 10.59
CA GLY A 17 1.86 6.02 10.84
C GLY A 17 0.99 5.78 9.61
N GLN A 18 1.50 6.06 8.41
CA GLN A 18 0.82 5.92 7.13
C GLN A 18 1.59 5.00 6.18
N LEU A 19 0.84 4.41 5.24
CA LEU A 19 1.43 3.68 4.12
C LEU A 19 1.70 4.67 2.98
N GLU A 20 2.94 4.68 2.50
CA GLU A 20 3.33 5.36 1.27
C GLU A 20 3.28 4.37 0.10
N LEU A 21 2.48 4.69 -0.92
CA LEU A 21 2.33 3.89 -2.13
C LEU A 21 3.00 4.61 -3.29
N HIS A 22 4.06 4.02 -3.81
CA HIS A 22 4.84 4.57 -4.91
C HIS A 22 4.49 3.85 -6.20
N THR A 23 4.22 4.65 -7.21
CA THR A 23 3.98 4.20 -8.58
C THR A 23 5.29 4.13 -9.36
N LYS A 24 5.27 3.45 -10.51
CA LYS A 24 6.44 3.34 -11.39
C LYS A 24 6.84 4.69 -12.01
N GLU A 25 5.86 5.57 -12.25
CA GLU A 25 6.09 6.91 -12.80
C GLU A 25 6.49 7.95 -11.72
N GLY A 26 6.57 7.56 -10.44
CA GLY A 26 7.10 8.38 -9.36
C GLY A 26 6.07 9.22 -8.61
N LEU A 27 4.77 8.94 -8.77
CA LEU A 27 3.73 9.45 -7.87
C LEU A 27 3.76 8.69 -6.54
N THR A 28 3.59 9.43 -5.45
CA THR A 28 3.50 8.91 -4.08
C THR A 28 2.16 9.30 -3.45
N TYR A 29 1.45 8.32 -2.91
CA TYR A 29 0.25 8.51 -2.10
C TYR A 29 0.55 8.15 -0.66
N MET A 30 0.02 8.89 0.31
CA MET A 30 0.19 8.59 1.74
C MET A 30 -1.16 8.55 2.43
N THR A 31 -1.44 7.47 3.16
CA THR A 31 -2.69 7.32 3.91
C THR A 31 -2.60 6.19 4.95
N ASP A 32 -3.39 6.31 6.01
CA ASP A 32 -3.64 5.29 7.02
C ASP A 32 -4.99 4.57 6.83
N LYS A 33 -5.73 4.85 5.75
CA LYS A 33 -7.09 4.34 5.52
C LYS A 33 -7.13 3.22 4.49
N VAL A 34 -7.63 2.06 4.91
CA VAL A 34 -7.82 0.86 4.08
C VAL A 34 -8.57 1.17 2.79
N GLU A 35 -9.68 1.92 2.87
CA GLU A 35 -10.53 2.23 1.72
C GLU A 35 -9.84 3.16 0.72
N THR A 36 -9.00 4.07 1.20
CA THR A 36 -8.21 4.95 0.33
C THR A 36 -7.16 4.14 -0.43
N ILE A 37 -6.49 3.19 0.24
CA ILE A 37 -5.52 2.30 -0.39
C ILE A 37 -6.19 1.44 -1.47
N ALA A 38 -7.33 0.81 -1.15
CA ALA A 38 -8.09 0.01 -2.11
C ALA A 38 -8.54 0.83 -3.33
N LYS A 39 -8.93 2.10 -3.12
CA LYS A 39 -9.27 3.01 -4.21
C LYS A 39 -8.06 3.36 -5.08
N ILE A 40 -6.89 3.61 -4.49
CA ILE A 40 -5.64 3.84 -5.23
C ILE A 40 -5.32 2.62 -6.09
N LEU A 41 -5.38 1.42 -5.52
CA LEU A 41 -5.15 0.17 -6.26
C LEU A 41 -6.17 -0.06 -7.39
N THR A 42 -7.42 0.35 -7.22
CA THR A 42 -8.42 0.29 -8.29
C THR A 42 -8.07 1.22 -9.46
N ASN A 43 -7.45 2.37 -9.19
CA ASN A 43 -7.06 3.35 -10.22
C ASN A 43 -5.76 2.95 -10.95
N HIS A 44 -4.80 2.36 -10.22
CA HIS A 44 -3.45 2.02 -10.71
C HIS A 44 -3.27 0.54 -11.08
N GLY A 45 -4.23 -0.31 -10.73
CA GLY A 45 -4.10 -1.76 -10.82
C GLY A 45 -3.48 -2.37 -9.56
N VAL A 46 -3.89 -3.60 -9.25
CA VAL A 46 -3.33 -4.39 -8.15
C VAL A 46 -2.09 -5.12 -8.67
N PRO A 47 -0.88 -4.86 -8.12
CA PRO A 47 0.33 -5.51 -8.57
C PRO A 47 0.38 -6.99 -8.15
N VAL A 48 0.93 -7.85 -9.00
CA VAL A 48 1.19 -9.27 -8.67
C VAL A 48 2.27 -9.40 -7.58
N SER A 49 3.22 -8.45 -7.55
CA SER A 49 4.28 -8.35 -6.56
C SER A 49 4.66 -6.89 -6.37
N VAL A 50 4.93 -6.48 -5.14
CA VAL A 50 5.34 -5.12 -4.80
C VAL A 50 6.63 -5.19 -3.98
N ASN A 51 7.57 -4.28 -4.24
CA ASN A 51 8.75 -4.16 -3.39
C ASN A 51 8.39 -3.43 -2.11
N THR A 52 9.09 -3.72 -1.02
CA THR A 52 8.86 -3.08 0.27
C THR A 52 10.15 -2.52 0.85
N SER A 53 10.04 -1.39 1.53
CA SER A 53 11.08 -0.88 2.43
C SER A 53 11.13 -1.71 3.71
N SER A 54 12.29 -1.74 4.38
CA SER A 54 12.39 -2.27 5.75
C SER A 54 11.48 -1.54 6.74
N SER A 55 11.05 -0.31 6.43
CA SER A 55 10.07 0.40 7.27
C SER A 55 8.72 -0.31 7.36
N MET A 56 8.39 -1.19 6.41
CA MET A 56 7.20 -2.04 6.51
C MET A 56 7.31 -3.09 7.63
N ASP A 57 8.53 -3.56 7.92
CA ASP A 57 8.82 -4.62 8.90
C ASP A 57 9.05 -4.06 10.32
N PHE A 58 9.39 -2.78 10.43
CA PHE A 58 9.62 -2.06 11.68
C PHE A 58 8.68 -0.86 11.79
N ALA A 59 7.41 -1.04 11.42
CA ALA A 59 6.49 0.08 11.19
C ALA A 59 6.24 0.96 12.43
N ASP A 60 6.46 0.42 13.63
CA ASP A 60 6.40 1.15 14.90
C ASP A 60 7.49 2.22 15.04
N GLU A 61 8.69 1.99 14.47
CA GLU A 61 9.73 3.02 14.36
C GLU A 61 9.34 4.17 13.42
N TYR A 62 8.30 3.95 12.60
CA TYR A 62 7.79 4.89 11.61
C TYR A 62 6.36 5.36 11.94
N GLY A 63 5.94 5.29 13.21
CA GLY A 63 4.71 5.91 13.71
C GLY A 63 3.46 5.04 13.68
N PHE A 64 3.55 3.77 13.26
CA PHE A 64 2.46 2.82 13.49
C PHE A 64 2.44 2.37 14.97
N ALA A 65 1.31 1.83 15.42
CA ALA A 65 1.19 1.35 16.79
C ALA A 65 1.96 0.05 17.06
N ASN A 66 2.21 -0.76 16.02
CA ASN A 66 2.91 -2.04 16.11
C ASN A 66 3.85 -2.19 14.91
N TRP A 67 4.91 -2.98 15.07
CA TRP A 67 5.91 -3.27 14.03
C TRP A 67 5.30 -3.82 12.73
N ASP A 68 4.19 -4.56 12.82
CA ASP A 68 3.46 -5.15 11.68
C ASP A 68 2.28 -4.29 11.19
N GLY A 69 2.11 -3.09 11.73
CA GLY A 69 0.96 -2.23 11.44
C GLY A 69 0.82 -1.88 9.95
N ALA A 70 1.94 -1.59 9.29
CA ALA A 70 1.94 -1.28 7.86
C ALA A 70 1.60 -2.50 6.99
N GLN A 71 2.11 -3.69 7.34
CA GLN A 71 1.78 -4.94 6.64
C GLN A 71 0.29 -5.26 6.77
N LYS A 72 -0.28 -5.14 7.98
CA LYS A 72 -1.72 -5.37 8.23
C LYS A 72 -2.60 -4.38 7.47
N LEU A 73 -2.18 -3.11 7.40
CA LEU A 73 -2.91 -2.08 6.66
C LEU A 73 -2.94 -2.40 5.16
N TRP A 74 -1.80 -2.81 4.59
CA TRP A 74 -1.72 -3.26 3.21
C TRP A 74 -2.56 -4.52 2.95
N ALA A 75 -2.45 -5.53 3.80
CA ALA A 75 -3.23 -6.77 3.74
C ALA A 75 -4.74 -6.50 3.74
N SER A 76 -5.22 -5.68 4.68
CA SER A 76 -6.63 -5.28 4.78
C SER A 76 -7.16 -4.64 3.49
N ALA A 77 -6.33 -3.86 2.79
CA ALA A 77 -6.73 -3.21 1.55
C ALA A 77 -6.84 -4.21 0.38
N LEU A 78 -5.98 -5.21 0.33
CA LEU A 78 -6.06 -6.31 -0.63
C LEU A 78 -7.29 -7.19 -0.37
N GLU A 79 -7.57 -7.51 0.89
CA GLU A 79 -8.77 -8.26 1.29
C GLU A 79 -10.05 -7.51 0.89
N LEU A 80 -10.10 -6.19 1.06
CA LEU A 80 -11.23 -5.35 0.65
C LEU A 80 -11.51 -5.43 -0.86
N LEU A 81 -10.48 -5.71 -1.67
CA LEU A 81 -10.58 -5.92 -3.11
C LEU A 81 -10.83 -7.38 -3.51
N GLY A 82 -10.95 -8.29 -2.53
CA GLY A 82 -11.20 -9.72 -2.75
C GLY A 82 -9.94 -10.55 -3.02
N TYR A 83 -8.75 -10.03 -2.72
CA TYR A 83 -7.50 -10.78 -2.81
C TYR A 83 -7.22 -11.49 -1.48
N SER A 84 -6.90 -12.78 -1.54
CA SER A 84 -6.41 -13.52 -0.38
C SER A 84 -4.92 -13.24 -0.20
N VAL A 85 -4.55 -12.79 1.00
CA VAL A 85 -3.17 -12.68 1.46
C VAL A 85 -2.88 -13.90 2.32
N GLU A 86 -2.05 -14.82 1.81
CA GLU A 86 -1.58 -16.02 2.52
C GLU A 86 -0.35 -15.72 3.40
#